data_AF-A0A1H2R7C6-F1
#
_entry.id   AF-A0A1H2R7C6-F1
#
_cell.length_a   1.000
_cell.length_b   1.000
_cell.length_c   1.000
_cell.angle_alpha   90.00
_cell.angle_beta   90.00
_cell.angle_gamma   90.00
#
_symmetry.space_group_name_H-M   'P 1'
#
loop_
_entity.id
_entity.type
_entity.pdbx_description
1 polymer ?
#
loop_
_entity_poly.entity_id
_entity_poly.type
_entity_poly.pdbx_seq_one_letter_code
_entity_poly.pdbx_strand_id
1 'polypeptide(L)'
;MKEVIKMWKSTKMVVLVALCAGLYAALLIPFKSLVLIPGITEIRPASALPVVFGLLFGPAGAWGSAIGNLIGDFFGSLGIGSAFGFVGNFMFAYVPYKIWNNLGIVDSNDREPNLKSGRKIGAFIVAAIGGALSCALIIGWGLELLGMVPFAALGAIISLNNSIPSLVLGIPLLMILYPRIKKWDLLWEDIMPEEDLPKTGPRQRSGAIIMFIGILVGLIGGLAVAVGGGQELFNFAQAGEGVSIVLIAGLGVLATFVGSLMQ
;
A
#
# COMPACT_ATOMS: atom_id res chain seq x y z
N MET A 1 -13.96 -6.25 1.99
CA MET A 1 -13.92 -5.69 0.61
C MET A 1 -15.24 -5.06 0.14
N LYS A 2 -16.38 -5.35 0.79
CA LYS A 2 -17.68 -4.72 0.46
C LYS A 2 -17.61 -3.19 0.47
N GLU A 3 -16.88 -2.62 1.43
CA GLU A 3 -16.69 -1.19 1.63
C GLU A 3 -15.96 -0.51 0.46
N VAL A 4 -15.04 -1.22 -0.20
CA VAL A 4 -14.26 -0.71 -1.36
C VAL A 4 -15.16 -0.39 -2.55
N ILE A 5 -16.24 -1.14 -2.70
CA ILE A 5 -17.21 -0.97 -3.79
C ILE A 5 -18.34 -0.05 -3.35
N LYS A 6 -18.87 -0.24 -2.14
CA LYS A 6 -20.03 0.52 -1.69
C LYS A 6 -19.75 2.00 -1.42
N MET A 7 -18.50 2.37 -1.11
CA MET A 7 -18.14 3.78 -0.87
C MET A 7 -18.48 4.71 -2.04
N TRP A 8 -18.51 4.21 -3.28
CA TRP A 8 -18.87 4.98 -4.47
C TRP A 8 -20.30 5.51 -4.46
N LYS A 9 -21.16 4.98 -3.59
CA LYS A 9 -22.52 5.51 -3.35
C LYS A 9 -22.52 6.78 -2.50
N SER A 10 -21.43 7.11 -1.81
CA SER A 10 -21.30 8.28 -0.95
C SER A 10 -20.54 9.39 -1.67
N THR A 11 -21.20 10.52 -1.92
CA THR A 11 -20.58 11.70 -2.54
C THR A 11 -19.35 12.17 -1.76
N LYS A 12 -19.39 12.15 -0.42
CA LYS A 12 -18.24 12.54 0.42
C LYS A 12 -17.04 11.62 0.17
N MET A 13 -17.25 10.31 0.06
CA MET A 13 -16.18 9.36 -0.23
C MET A 13 -15.59 9.57 -1.63
N VAL A 14 -16.43 9.83 -2.63
CA VAL A 14 -15.97 10.14 -3.99
C VAL A 14 -15.12 11.41 -4.03
N VAL A 15 -15.52 12.45 -3.29
CA VAL A 15 -14.71 13.67 -3.14
C VAL A 15 -13.38 13.36 -2.45
N LEU A 16 -13.36 12.54 -1.40
CA LEU A 16 -12.13 12.12 -0.74
C LEU A 16 -11.20 11.33 -1.67
N VAL A 17 -11.73 10.50 -2.58
CA VAL A 17 -10.93 9.84 -3.63
C VAL A 17 -10.21 10.88 -4.49
N ALA A 18 -10.95 11.88 -5.00
CA ALA A 18 -10.39 12.93 -5.85
C ALA A 18 -9.32 13.76 -5.11
N LEU A 19 -9.58 14.11 -3.85
CA LEU A 19 -8.62 14.84 -3.02
C LEU A 19 -7.35 14.03 -2.73
N CYS A 20 -7.49 12.75 -2.38
CA CYS A 20 -6.35 11.86 -2.16
C CYS A 20 -5.54 11.67 -3.45
N ALA A 21 -6.21 11.44 -4.58
CA ALA A 21 -5.56 11.28 -5.88
C ALA A 21 -4.81 12.56 -6.30
N GLY A 22 -5.47 13.71 -6.20
CA GLY A 22 -4.88 15.00 -6.54
C GLY A 22 -3.68 15.33 -5.67
N LEU A 23 -3.79 15.14 -4.34
CA LEU A 23 -2.69 15.41 -3.41
C LEU A 23 -1.52 14.45 -3.64
N TYR A 24 -1.79 13.16 -3.83
CA TYR A 24 -0.74 12.18 -4.08
C TYR A 24 0.00 12.46 -5.39
N ALA A 25 -0.75 12.71 -6.48
CA ALA A 25 -0.17 13.07 -7.77
C ALA A 25 0.63 14.37 -7.69
N ALA A 26 0.10 15.41 -7.03
CA ALA A 26 0.77 16.70 -6.89
C ALA A 26 2.11 16.59 -6.14
N LEU A 27 2.22 15.68 -5.17
CA LEU A 27 3.50 15.41 -4.49
C LEU A 27 4.41 14.48 -5.29
N LEU A 28 3.89 13.58 -6.12
CA LEU A 28 4.69 12.68 -6.96
C LEU A 28 5.34 13.41 -8.14
N ILE A 29 4.58 14.23 -8.87
CA ILE A 29 4.99 14.84 -10.14
C ILE A 29 6.34 15.60 -10.04
N PRO A 30 6.61 16.45 -9.03
CA PRO A 30 7.88 17.17 -8.92
C PRO A 30 9.10 16.25 -8.82
N PHE A 31 8.92 15.04 -8.30
CA PHE A 31 10.00 14.07 -8.11
C PHE A 31 10.20 13.15 -9.32
N LYS A 32 9.34 13.21 -10.34
CA LYS A 32 9.50 12.40 -11.56
C LYS A 32 10.80 12.70 -12.33
N SER A 33 11.46 13.82 -12.06
CA SER A 33 12.80 14.15 -12.55
C SER A 33 13.94 13.46 -11.79
N LEU A 34 13.69 13.00 -10.56
CA LEU A 34 14.64 12.33 -9.67
C LEU A 34 14.47 10.80 -9.75
N VAL A 35 14.65 10.26 -10.95
CA VAL A 35 14.50 8.84 -11.25
C VAL A 35 15.55 7.98 -10.52
N LEU A 36 15.08 6.92 -9.85
CA LEU A 36 15.92 5.85 -9.31
C LEU A 36 16.11 4.75 -10.36
N ILE A 37 15.04 4.43 -11.08
CA ILE A 37 15.05 3.52 -12.23
C ILE A 37 14.31 4.22 -13.38
N PRO A 38 15.00 4.52 -14.50
CA PRO A 38 14.40 5.22 -15.63
C PRO A 38 13.10 4.56 -16.11
N GLY A 39 12.03 5.35 -16.24
CA GLY A 39 10.71 4.88 -16.70
C GLY A 39 9.93 4.00 -15.72
N ILE A 40 10.47 3.71 -14.53
CA ILE A 40 9.84 2.77 -13.57
C ILE A 40 9.58 3.42 -12.21
N THR A 41 10.59 3.99 -11.55
CA THR A 41 10.40 4.63 -10.24
C THR A 41 11.39 5.76 -9.99
N GLU A 42 10.90 6.76 -9.28
CA GLU A 42 11.60 7.94 -8.79
C GLU A 42 11.82 7.89 -7.27
N ILE A 43 12.50 8.86 -6.67
CA ILE A 43 12.47 9.06 -5.21
C ILE A 43 11.05 9.52 -4.81
N ARG A 44 10.41 8.87 -3.84
CA ARG A 44 8.98 9.09 -3.57
C ARG A 44 8.69 9.55 -2.14
N PRO A 45 8.97 10.80 -1.75
CA PRO A 45 8.54 11.31 -0.45
C PRO A 45 7.01 11.26 -0.29
N ALA A 46 6.29 11.35 -1.41
CA ALA A 46 4.84 11.18 -1.49
C ALA A 46 4.37 9.82 -0.94
N SER A 47 5.21 8.77 -0.92
CA SER A 47 4.89 7.45 -0.36
C SER A 47 4.55 7.48 1.15
N ALA A 48 4.72 8.62 1.81
CA ALA A 48 4.16 8.83 3.15
C ALA A 48 2.63 8.91 3.17
N LEU A 49 2.01 9.36 2.07
CA LEU A 49 0.59 9.66 2.00
C LEU A 49 -0.30 8.42 1.95
N PRO A 50 -0.03 7.36 1.16
CA PRO A 50 -0.94 6.22 1.05
C PRO A 50 -1.30 5.58 2.40
N VAL A 51 -0.32 5.41 3.28
CA VAL A 51 -0.56 4.85 4.62
C VAL A 51 -1.49 5.75 5.44
N VAL A 52 -1.24 7.06 5.42
CA VAL A 52 -2.07 8.05 6.14
C VAL A 52 -3.47 8.12 5.54
N PHE A 53 -3.60 8.11 4.22
CA PHE A 53 -4.88 8.09 3.51
C PHE A 53 -5.67 6.83 3.78
N GLY A 54 -5.01 5.67 3.83
CA GLY A 54 -5.63 4.42 4.23
C GLY A 54 -6.23 4.51 5.62
N LEU A 55 -5.45 4.97 6.60
CA LEU A 55 -5.92 5.06 7.99
C LEU A 55 -7.05 6.08 8.18
N LEU A 56 -6.98 7.24 7.51
CA LEU A 56 -7.97 8.32 7.68
C LEU A 56 -9.21 8.15 6.79
N PHE A 57 -9.02 7.70 5.55
CA PHE A 57 -10.05 7.70 4.50
C PHE A 57 -10.36 6.29 3.95
N GLY A 58 -9.74 5.24 4.49
CA GLY A 58 -10.08 3.84 4.22
C GLY A 58 -10.14 3.52 2.72
N PRO A 59 -11.28 3.05 2.19
CA PRO A 59 -11.40 2.71 0.77
C PRO A 59 -11.21 3.92 -0.16
N ALA A 60 -11.57 5.14 0.26
CA ALA A 60 -11.34 6.33 -0.55
C ALA A 60 -9.85 6.66 -0.66
N GLY A 61 -9.10 6.47 0.43
CA GLY A 61 -7.64 6.59 0.44
C GLY A 61 -6.94 5.55 -0.45
N ALA A 62 -7.48 4.32 -0.49
CA ALA A 62 -6.99 3.25 -1.37
C ALA A 62 -7.18 3.57 -2.85
N TRP A 63 -8.41 3.92 -3.26
CA TRP A 63 -8.67 4.34 -4.64
C TRP A 63 -7.92 5.61 -5.02
N GLY A 64 -7.88 6.59 -4.12
CA GLY A 64 -7.14 7.83 -4.32
C GLY A 64 -5.65 7.59 -4.54
N SER A 65 -5.02 6.70 -3.77
CA SER A 65 -3.60 6.36 -3.94
C SER A 65 -3.33 5.65 -5.28
N ALA A 66 -4.22 4.76 -5.70
CA ALA A 66 -4.12 4.07 -6.99
C ALA A 66 -4.23 5.04 -8.18
N ILE A 67 -5.27 5.88 -8.17
CA ILE A 67 -5.54 6.87 -9.22
C ILE A 67 -4.46 7.96 -9.22
N GLY A 68 -4.06 8.45 -8.05
CA GLY A 68 -3.00 9.45 -7.91
C GLY A 68 -1.65 8.95 -8.43
N ASN A 69 -1.31 7.68 -8.20
CA ASN A 69 -0.13 7.08 -8.82
C ASN A 69 -0.23 7.06 -10.35
N LEU A 70 -1.36 6.58 -10.88
CA LEU A 70 -1.57 6.51 -12.32
C LEU A 70 -1.52 7.90 -12.98
N ILE A 71 -2.10 8.93 -12.35
CA ILE A 71 -1.96 10.32 -12.79
C ILE A 71 -0.48 10.70 -12.82
N GLY A 72 0.28 10.40 -11.77
CA GLY A 72 1.73 10.64 -11.73
C GLY A 72 2.48 9.92 -12.86
N ASP A 73 2.08 8.70 -13.21
CA ASP A 73 2.72 7.92 -14.28
C ASP A 73 2.62 8.60 -15.64
N PHE A 74 1.52 9.32 -15.94
CA PHE A 74 1.40 10.14 -17.16
C PHE A 74 2.50 11.20 -17.32
N PHE A 75 3.24 11.53 -16.25
CA PHE A 75 4.32 12.52 -16.25
C PHE A 75 5.73 11.93 -16.30
N GLY A 76 5.89 10.65 -16.67
CA GLY A 76 7.22 10.12 -16.99
C GLY A 76 7.44 8.60 -16.85
N SER A 77 6.45 7.85 -16.38
CA SER A 77 6.57 6.39 -16.12
C SER A 77 5.37 5.59 -16.61
N LEU A 78 4.57 6.15 -17.52
CA LEU A 78 3.40 5.47 -18.07
C LEU A 78 3.85 4.30 -18.95
N GLY A 79 3.35 3.11 -18.64
CA GLY A 79 3.59 1.91 -19.42
C GLY A 79 2.70 0.75 -18.98
N ILE A 80 2.96 -0.44 -19.51
CA ILE A 80 2.21 -1.65 -19.11
C ILE A 80 2.36 -1.95 -17.60
N GLY A 81 3.49 -1.59 -17.00
CA GLY A 81 3.74 -1.67 -15.57
C GLY A 81 2.80 -0.80 -14.71
N SER A 82 2.20 0.27 -15.27
CA SER A 82 1.28 1.15 -14.55
C SER A 82 0.02 0.42 -14.08
N ALA A 83 -0.37 -0.70 -14.72
CA ALA A 83 -1.46 -1.54 -14.23
C ALA A 83 -1.11 -2.16 -12.85
N PHE A 84 0.11 -2.68 -12.69
CA PHE A 84 0.60 -3.18 -11.41
C PHE A 84 0.89 -2.05 -10.44
N GLY A 85 1.35 -0.89 -10.92
CA GLY A 85 1.47 0.34 -10.13
C GLY A 85 0.14 0.78 -9.52
N PHE A 86 -0.94 0.73 -10.30
CA PHE A 86 -2.29 1.05 -9.83
C PHE A 86 -2.72 0.11 -8.69
N VAL A 87 -2.61 -1.20 -8.89
CA VAL A 87 -3.00 -2.20 -7.88
C VAL A 87 -2.07 -2.14 -6.66
N GLY A 88 -0.76 -1.97 -6.86
CA GLY A 88 0.23 -1.85 -5.80
C GLY A 88 -0.04 -0.64 -4.90
N ASN A 89 -0.32 0.53 -5.48
CA ASN A 89 -0.64 1.73 -4.70
C ASN A 89 -2.03 1.69 -4.07
N PHE A 90 -2.99 0.98 -4.68
CA PHE A 90 -4.25 0.65 -4.01
C PHE A 90 -3.98 -0.13 -2.72
N MET A 91 -3.19 -1.21 -2.83
CA MET A 91 -2.85 -2.07 -1.69
C MET A 91 -1.97 -1.36 -0.67
N PHE A 92 -1.14 -0.42 -1.10
CA PHE A 92 -0.31 0.42 -0.22
C PHE A 92 -1.15 1.18 0.81
N ALA A 93 -2.32 1.68 0.42
CA ALA A 93 -3.25 2.35 1.32
C ALA A 93 -4.28 1.39 1.94
N TYR A 94 -4.69 0.35 1.21
CA TYR A 94 -5.68 -0.61 1.69
C TYR A 94 -5.17 -1.51 2.83
N VAL A 95 -3.96 -2.04 2.70
CA VAL A 95 -3.35 -2.92 3.70
C VAL A 95 -3.22 -2.25 5.07
N PRO A 96 -2.72 -1.01 5.20
CA PRO A 96 -2.61 -0.32 6.48
C PRO A 96 -3.91 -0.28 7.28
N TYR A 97 -5.04 0.11 6.67
CA TYR A 97 -6.29 0.25 7.42
C TYR A 97 -6.92 -1.10 7.78
N LYS A 98 -6.72 -2.12 6.93
CA LYS A 98 -7.14 -3.49 7.24
C LYS A 98 -6.34 -4.07 8.39
N ILE A 99 -5.02 -3.94 8.37
CA ILE A 99 -4.14 -4.37 9.45
C ILE A 99 -4.47 -3.63 10.74
N TRP A 100 -4.64 -2.31 10.67
CA TRP A 100 -4.99 -1.47 11.81
C TRP A 100 -6.26 -1.97 12.52
N ASN A 101 -7.31 -2.26 11.74
CA ASN A 101 -8.60 -2.68 12.30
C ASN A 101 -8.66 -4.16 12.71
N ASN A 102 -7.92 -5.05 12.04
CA ASN A 102 -8.15 -6.49 12.15
C ASN A 102 -6.98 -7.30 12.72
N LEU A 103 -5.72 -6.82 12.68
CA LEU A 103 -4.56 -7.63 13.12
C LEU A 103 -4.56 -7.86 14.65
N GLY A 104 -5.29 -7.02 15.40
CA GLY A 104 -5.40 -7.11 16.87
C GLY A 104 -4.28 -6.41 17.61
N ILE A 105 -3.47 -5.58 16.93
CA ILE A 105 -2.46 -4.74 17.57
C ILE A 105 -3.14 -3.59 18.31
N VAL A 106 -4.13 -2.93 17.70
CA VAL A 106 -4.89 -1.85 18.33
C VAL A 106 -6.03 -2.44 19.18
N ASP A 107 -6.43 -1.74 20.24
CA ASP A 107 -7.56 -2.15 21.07
C ASP A 107 -8.87 -2.13 20.26
N SER A 108 -9.71 -3.15 20.41
CA SER A 108 -11.00 -3.20 19.73
C SER A 108 -11.96 -2.09 20.15
N ASN A 109 -11.77 -1.52 21.34
CA ASN A 109 -12.61 -0.45 21.89
C ASN A 109 -12.12 0.95 21.48
N ASP A 110 -10.90 1.09 20.97
CA ASP A 110 -10.34 2.37 20.51
C ASP A 110 -9.51 2.17 19.24
N ARG A 111 -10.22 2.10 18.11
CA ARG A 111 -9.64 1.93 16.77
C ARG A 111 -9.28 3.24 16.08
N GLU A 112 -9.48 4.38 16.74
CA GLU A 112 -9.16 5.66 16.11
C GLU A 112 -7.67 5.73 15.75
N PRO A 113 -7.31 6.23 14.55
CA PRO A 113 -5.93 6.34 14.07
C PRO A 113 -5.16 7.50 14.74
N ASN A 114 -5.26 7.62 16.06
CA ASN A 114 -4.50 8.56 16.88
C ASN A 114 -3.18 7.92 17.34
N LEU A 115 -2.08 8.67 17.36
CA LEU A 115 -0.76 8.17 17.78
C LEU A 115 -0.43 8.55 19.23
N LYS A 116 -1.40 8.43 20.14
CA LYS A 116 -1.27 8.85 21.55
C LYS A 116 -0.61 7.81 22.47
N SER A 117 -0.40 6.58 21.99
CA SER A 117 0.21 5.51 22.78
C SER A 117 1.28 4.76 22.00
N GLY A 118 2.28 4.22 22.70
CA GLY A 118 3.33 3.40 22.08
C GLY A 118 2.78 2.20 21.32
N ARG A 119 1.66 1.63 21.78
CA ARG A 119 0.95 0.53 21.09
C ARG A 119 0.41 0.97 19.73
N LYS A 120 -0.20 2.15 19.64
CA LYS A 120 -0.71 2.71 18.38
C LYS A 120 0.41 3.18 17.44
N ILE A 121 1.52 3.68 17.98
CA ILE A 121 2.73 3.95 17.19
C ILE A 121 3.30 2.65 16.61
N GLY A 122 3.40 1.59 17.41
CA GLY A 122 3.80 0.26 16.93
C GLY A 122 2.87 -0.29 15.85
N ALA A 123 1.55 -0.14 16.04
CA ALA A 123 0.56 -0.51 15.03
C ALA A 123 0.75 0.27 13.72
N PHE A 124 1.07 1.57 13.81
CA PHE A 124 1.34 2.40 12.64
C PHE A 124 2.57 1.91 11.88
N ILE A 125 3.66 1.60 12.59
CA ILE A 125 4.89 1.06 11.99
C ILE A 125 4.59 -0.25 11.24
N VAL A 126 3.86 -1.18 11.87
CA VAL A 126 3.47 -2.45 11.24
C VAL A 126 2.57 -2.22 10.01
N ALA A 127 1.59 -1.32 10.12
CA ALA A 127 0.70 -0.96 9.02
C ALA A 127 1.47 -0.31 7.86
N ALA A 128 2.38 0.62 8.15
CA ALA A 128 3.21 1.32 7.18
C ALA A 128 4.12 0.37 6.41
N ILE A 129 4.83 -0.52 7.13
CA ILE A 129 5.68 -1.54 6.52
C ILE A 129 4.81 -2.50 5.70
N GLY A 130 3.70 -3.02 6.25
CA GLY A 130 2.81 -3.92 5.53
C GLY A 130 2.29 -3.31 4.22
N GLY A 131 1.85 -2.06 4.25
CA GLY A 131 1.45 -1.32 3.06
C GLY A 131 2.59 -1.19 2.04
N ALA A 132 3.75 -0.68 2.48
CA ALA A 132 4.90 -0.44 1.61
C ALA A 132 5.38 -1.72 0.93
N LEU A 133 5.50 -2.82 1.69
CA LEU A 133 5.93 -4.11 1.18
C LEU A 133 4.87 -4.76 0.29
N SER A 134 3.57 -4.58 0.56
CA SER A 134 2.51 -5.08 -0.34
C SER A 134 2.57 -4.43 -1.71
N CYS A 135 2.85 -3.12 -1.76
CA CYS A 135 3.04 -2.37 -2.98
C CYS A 135 4.26 -2.87 -3.75
N ALA A 136 5.39 -3.04 -3.06
CA ALA A 136 6.61 -3.58 -3.63
C ALA A 136 6.44 -5.00 -4.18
N LEU A 137 5.75 -5.87 -3.45
CA LEU A 137 5.48 -7.24 -3.86
C LEU A 137 4.65 -7.29 -5.14
N ILE A 138 3.55 -6.54 -5.21
CA ILE A 138 2.64 -6.57 -6.37
C ILE A 138 3.31 -5.99 -7.61
N ILE A 139 4.00 -4.86 -7.47
CA ILE A 139 4.71 -4.21 -8.58
C ILE A 139 5.89 -5.09 -9.02
N GLY A 140 6.73 -5.53 -8.08
CA GLY A 140 7.86 -6.42 -8.36
C GLY A 140 7.42 -7.69 -9.09
N TRP A 141 6.40 -8.38 -8.56
CA TRP A 141 5.87 -9.61 -9.15
C TRP A 141 5.31 -9.36 -10.55
N GLY A 142 4.56 -8.27 -10.74
CA GLY A 142 3.97 -7.95 -12.03
C GLY A 142 4.99 -7.66 -13.12
N LEU A 143 6.06 -6.92 -12.81
CA LEU A 143 7.10 -6.62 -13.80
C LEU A 143 8.03 -7.82 -14.06
N GLU A 144 8.27 -8.68 -13.07
CA GLU A 144 8.96 -9.96 -13.27
C GLU A 144 8.12 -10.89 -14.16
N LEU A 145 6.80 -10.95 -13.96
CA LEU A 145 5.88 -11.73 -14.81
C LEU A 145 5.91 -11.27 -16.28
N LEU A 146 6.12 -9.97 -16.51
CA LEU A 146 6.27 -9.40 -17.85
C LEU A 146 7.71 -9.49 -18.41
N GLY A 147 8.67 -10.00 -17.63
CA GLY A 147 10.08 -10.08 -18.00
C GLY A 147 10.78 -8.71 -18.14
N MET A 148 10.19 -7.64 -17.60
CA MET A 148 10.67 -6.28 -17.83
C MET A 148 11.85 -5.89 -16.95
N VAL A 149 11.79 -6.27 -15.67
CA VAL A 149 12.71 -5.78 -14.62
C VAL A 149 12.88 -6.89 -13.58
N PRO A 150 14.10 -7.10 -13.04
CA PRO A 150 14.34 -8.18 -12.10
C PRO A 150 13.70 -7.87 -10.74
N PHE A 151 12.98 -8.87 -10.20
CA PHE A 151 12.29 -8.80 -8.92
C PHE A 151 13.20 -8.38 -7.78
N ALA A 152 14.45 -8.87 -7.74
CA ALA A 152 15.42 -8.56 -6.68
C ALA A 152 15.67 -7.05 -6.59
N ALA A 153 15.94 -6.41 -7.72
CA ALA A 153 16.19 -4.98 -7.77
C ALA A 153 14.92 -4.19 -7.47
N LEU A 154 13.83 -4.48 -8.17
CA LEU A 154 12.62 -3.68 -8.08
C LEU A 154 11.93 -3.83 -6.72
N GLY A 155 11.81 -5.06 -6.21
CA GLY A 155 11.25 -5.36 -4.91
C GLY A 155 12.01 -4.68 -3.79
N ALA A 156 13.35 -4.69 -3.81
CA ALA A 156 14.17 -4.03 -2.81
C ALA A 156 14.07 -2.50 -2.87
N ILE A 157 14.18 -1.92 -4.07
CA ILE A 157 14.11 -0.46 -4.29
C ILE A 157 12.75 0.08 -3.84
N ILE A 158 11.65 -0.52 -4.31
CA ILE A 158 10.30 -0.05 -3.96
C ILE A 158 10.04 -0.24 -2.45
N SER A 159 10.48 -1.35 -1.86
CA SER A 159 10.31 -1.59 -0.43
C SER A 159 10.93 -0.48 0.41
N LEU A 160 12.18 -0.11 0.14
CA LEU A 160 12.88 0.96 0.86
C LEU A 160 12.28 2.33 0.56
N ASN A 161 12.07 2.63 -0.72
CA ASN A 161 11.58 3.93 -1.18
C ASN A 161 10.13 4.22 -0.73
N ASN A 162 9.34 3.18 -0.44
CA ASN A 162 8.04 3.34 0.19
C ASN A 162 8.13 3.36 1.72
N SER A 163 8.87 2.44 2.32
CA SER A 163 8.90 2.29 3.79
C SER A 163 9.54 3.49 4.48
N ILE A 164 10.64 4.02 3.94
CA ILE A 164 11.39 5.11 4.58
C ILE A 164 10.51 6.38 4.70
N PRO A 165 9.91 6.91 3.61
CA PRO A 165 9.00 8.05 3.74
C PRO A 165 7.76 7.75 4.59
N SER A 166 7.16 6.55 4.48
CA SER A 166 6.02 6.18 5.31
C SER A 166 6.33 6.22 6.80
N LEU A 167 7.50 5.77 7.22
CA LEU A 167 7.89 5.76 8.63
C LEU A 167 8.32 7.15 9.11
N VAL A 168 9.13 7.86 8.32
CA VAL A 168 9.71 9.16 8.70
C VAL A 168 8.67 10.27 8.67
N LEU A 169 7.88 10.35 7.59
CA LEU A 169 6.92 11.43 7.36
C LEU A 169 5.49 11.03 7.72
N GLY A 170 5.14 9.74 7.66
CA GLY A 170 3.77 9.29 7.92
C GLY A 170 3.32 9.52 9.37
N ILE A 171 4.21 9.33 10.35
CA ILE A 171 3.93 9.62 11.77
C ILE A 171 3.56 11.10 11.99
N PRO A 172 4.43 12.08 11.65
CA PRO A 172 4.10 13.48 11.85
C PRO A 172 2.88 13.92 11.03
N LEU A 173 2.74 13.42 9.79
CA LEU A 173 1.55 13.69 8.97
C LEU A 173 0.26 13.21 9.66
N LEU A 174 0.23 11.98 10.17
CA LEU A 174 -0.95 11.45 10.85
C LEU A 174 -1.25 12.23 12.13
N MET A 175 -0.25 12.58 12.93
CA MET A 175 -0.42 13.39 14.15
C MET A 175 -1.03 14.76 13.87
N ILE A 176 -0.67 15.38 12.74
CA ILE A 176 -1.18 16.71 12.35
C ILE A 176 -2.57 16.61 11.74
N LEU A 177 -2.80 15.65 10.85
CA LEU A 177 -4.04 15.54 10.08
C LEU A 177 -5.17 14.93 10.90
N TYR A 178 -4.89 13.91 11.71
CA TYR A 178 -5.91 13.16 12.46
C TYR A 178 -6.88 14.07 13.26
N PRO A 179 -6.40 15.00 14.12
CA PRO A 179 -7.31 15.82 14.93
C PRO A 179 -8.23 16.71 14.10
N ARG A 180 -7.76 17.17 12.92
CA ARG A 180 -8.53 18.02 12.01
C ARG A 180 -9.60 17.22 11.27
N ILE A 181 -9.21 16.06 10.74
CA ILE A 181 -10.12 15.16 10.04
C ILE A 181 -11.21 14.64 10.97
N LYS A 182 -10.87 14.30 12.22
CA LYS A 182 -11.86 13.89 13.22
C LYS A 182 -12.83 15.02 13.57
N LYS A 183 -12.33 16.25 13.76
CA LYS A 183 -13.18 17.43 14.05
C LYS A 183 -14.19 17.72 12.95
N TRP A 184 -13.91 17.32 11.71
CA TRP A 184 -14.79 17.55 10.56
C TRP A 184 -15.66 16.33 10.21
N ASP A 185 -15.63 15.27 11.03
CA ASP A 185 -16.33 14.01 10.78
C ASP A 185 -16.03 13.45 9.38
N LEU A 186 -14.75 13.54 8.99
CA LEU A 186 -14.25 13.12 7.67
C LEU A 186 -13.52 11.78 7.70
N LEU A 187 -13.48 11.08 8.84
CA LEU A 187 -13.01 9.70 8.83
C LEU A 187 -13.97 8.86 7.99
N TRP A 188 -13.44 7.90 7.25
CA TRP A 188 -14.28 7.04 6.42
C TRP A 188 -15.30 6.25 7.26
N GLU A 189 -14.97 5.92 8.51
CA GLU A 189 -15.87 5.27 9.47
C GLU A 189 -17.01 6.20 9.93
N ASP A 190 -16.81 7.52 9.93
CA ASP A 190 -17.83 8.51 10.25
C ASP A 190 -18.76 8.78 9.04
N ILE A 191 -18.31 8.48 7.81
CA ILE A 191 -19.06 8.74 6.56
C ILE A 191 -19.84 7.52 6.07
N MET A 192 -19.26 6.32 6.20
CA MET A 192 -19.83 5.09 5.68
C MET A 192 -20.92 4.54 6.61
N PRO A 193 -22.03 4.00 6.09
CA PRO A 193 -23.03 3.32 6.91
C PRO A 193 -22.41 2.14 7.68
N GLU A 194 -22.80 1.95 8.95
CA GLU A 194 -22.25 0.89 9.82
C GLU A 194 -22.34 -0.52 9.20
N GLU A 195 -23.45 -0.80 8.50
CA GLU A 195 -23.67 -2.07 7.79
C GLU A 195 -22.68 -2.34 6.64
N ASP A 196 -22.02 -1.29 6.17
CA ASP A 196 -21.03 -1.33 5.10
C ASP A 196 -19.59 -1.25 5.62
N LEU A 197 -19.41 -0.96 6.91
CA LEU A 197 -18.11 -1.06 7.57
C LEU A 197 -17.68 -2.53 7.68
N PRO A 198 -16.37 -2.82 7.58
CA PRO A 198 -15.85 -4.15 7.77
C PRO A 198 -16.13 -4.63 9.20
N LYS A 199 -16.68 -5.83 9.32
CA LYS A 199 -16.88 -6.47 10.61
C LYS A 199 -15.53 -6.82 11.23
N THR A 200 -15.42 -6.72 12.55
CA THR A 200 -14.24 -7.20 13.27
C THR A 200 -14.55 -8.51 13.98
N GLY A 201 -13.64 -9.47 13.93
CA GLY A 201 -13.83 -10.78 14.54
C GLY A 201 -12.69 -11.76 14.25
N PRO A 202 -12.80 -13.01 14.74
CA PRO A 202 -11.74 -14.02 14.58
C PRO A 202 -11.40 -14.28 13.10
N ARG A 203 -12.43 -14.36 12.23
CA ARG A 203 -12.25 -14.57 10.79
C ARG A 203 -11.46 -13.44 10.14
N GLN A 204 -11.80 -12.19 10.45
CA GLN A 204 -11.12 -11.03 9.88
C GLN A 204 -9.70 -10.89 10.41
N ARG A 205 -9.47 -11.25 11.68
CA ARG A 205 -8.12 -11.34 12.23
C ARG A 205 -7.28 -12.40 11.52
N SER A 206 -7.83 -13.60 11.28
CA SER A 206 -7.15 -14.61 10.45
C SER A 206 -6.87 -14.09 9.05
N GLY A 207 -7.81 -13.37 8.43
CA GLY A 207 -7.60 -12.72 7.13
C GLY A 207 -6.46 -11.70 7.14
N ALA A 208 -6.36 -10.87 8.18
CA ALA A 208 -5.28 -9.90 8.34
C ALA A 208 -3.92 -10.57 8.56
N ILE A 209 -3.89 -11.67 9.33
CA ILE A 209 -2.67 -12.47 9.54
C ILE A 209 -2.22 -13.12 8.23
N ILE A 210 -3.13 -13.78 7.50
CA ILE A 210 -2.84 -14.41 6.20
C ILE A 210 -2.32 -13.36 5.21
N MET A 211 -2.97 -12.19 5.16
CA MET A 211 -2.53 -11.08 4.33
C MET A 211 -1.11 -10.64 4.68
N PHE A 212 -0.84 -10.36 5.96
CA PHE A 212 0.46 -9.84 6.38
C PHE A 212 1.59 -10.87 6.20
N ILE A 213 1.34 -12.13 6.56
CA ILE A 213 2.28 -13.24 6.32
C ILE A 213 2.49 -13.44 4.82
N GLY A 214 1.43 -13.38 4.01
CA GLY A 214 1.51 -13.49 2.56
C GLY A 214 2.41 -12.41 1.93
N ILE A 215 2.28 -11.16 2.40
CA ILE A 215 3.16 -10.06 1.98
C ILE A 215 4.62 -10.36 2.34
N LEU A 216 4.88 -10.73 3.60
CA LEU A 216 6.25 -10.98 4.07
C LEU A 216 6.89 -12.18 3.38
N VAL A 217 6.19 -13.32 3.33
CA VAL A 217 6.69 -14.55 2.71
C VAL A 217 6.83 -14.39 1.21
N GLY A 218 5.88 -13.73 0.53
CA GLY A 218 5.96 -13.45 -0.89
C GLY A 218 7.16 -12.60 -1.26
N LEU A 219 7.37 -11.50 -0.52
CA LEU A 219 8.47 -10.59 -0.81
C LEU A 219 9.82 -11.20 -0.41
N ILE A 220 9.97 -11.66 0.84
CA ILE A 220 11.24 -12.20 1.34
C ILE A 220 11.60 -13.50 0.60
N GLY A 221 10.62 -14.38 0.40
CA GLY A 221 10.83 -15.62 -0.35
C GLY A 221 11.15 -15.35 -1.82
N GLY A 222 10.43 -14.42 -2.46
CA GLY A 222 10.72 -13.99 -3.82
C GLY A 222 12.13 -13.40 -3.96
N LEU A 223 12.54 -12.53 -3.03
CA LEU A 223 13.88 -11.95 -3.00
C LEU A 223 14.95 -13.03 -2.76
N ALA A 224 14.73 -13.96 -1.83
CA ALA A 224 15.68 -15.03 -1.54
C ALA A 224 15.92 -15.94 -2.76
N VAL A 225 14.85 -16.29 -3.48
CA VAL A 225 14.96 -17.09 -4.70
C VAL A 225 15.56 -16.29 -5.86
N ALA A 226 15.22 -15.01 -5.98
CA ALA A 226 15.80 -14.15 -7.01
C ALA A 226 17.32 -13.99 -6.83
N VAL A 227 17.76 -13.68 -5.61
CA VAL A 227 19.19 -13.55 -5.28
C VAL A 227 19.91 -14.89 -5.39
N GLY A 228 19.30 -15.99 -4.90
CA GLY A 228 19.85 -17.34 -5.04
C GLY A 228 19.94 -17.80 -6.51
N GLY A 229 19.10 -17.26 -7.38
CA GLY A 229 19.12 -17.47 -8.83
C GLY A 229 20.07 -16.53 -9.59
N GLY A 230 20.80 -15.65 -8.90
CA GLY A 230 21.80 -14.76 -9.51
C GLY A 230 21.32 -13.34 -9.82
N GLN A 231 20.08 -12.96 -9.47
CA GLN A 231 19.66 -11.56 -9.55
C GLN A 231 20.34 -10.73 -8.46
N GLU A 232 20.86 -9.58 -8.84
CA GLU A 232 21.49 -8.66 -7.89
C GLU A 232 20.46 -7.69 -7.30
N LEU A 233 20.58 -7.44 -6.00
CA LEU A 233 19.84 -6.35 -5.36
C LEU A 233 20.31 -5.01 -5.94
N PHE A 234 19.37 -4.12 -6.22
CA PHE A 234 19.62 -2.77 -6.73
C PHE A 234 20.25 -2.69 -8.14
N ASN A 235 20.39 -3.80 -8.86
CA ASN A 235 20.90 -3.82 -10.24
C ASN A 235 19.80 -4.23 -11.24
N PHE A 236 19.50 -3.35 -12.20
CA PHE A 236 18.44 -3.50 -13.18
C PHE A 236 18.94 -3.85 -14.59
N ALA A 237 20.22 -4.22 -14.74
CA ALA A 237 20.82 -4.59 -16.02
C ALA A 237 20.41 -5.99 -16.53
N GLN A 238 19.82 -6.81 -15.65
CA GLN A 238 19.34 -8.15 -16.00
C GLN A 238 17.84 -8.10 -16.35
N ALA A 239 17.39 -8.90 -17.31
CA ALA A 239 15.96 -9.10 -17.54
C ALA A 239 15.33 -9.95 -16.42
N GLY A 240 14.04 -9.79 -16.17
CA GLY A 240 13.31 -10.65 -15.24
C GLY A 240 13.13 -12.04 -15.86
N GLU A 241 13.84 -13.05 -15.35
CA GLU A 241 13.74 -14.43 -15.80
C GLU A 241 13.83 -15.41 -14.63
N GLY A 242 12.71 -15.62 -13.93
CA GLY A 242 12.63 -16.68 -12.92
C GLY A 242 11.22 -17.20 -12.70
N VAL A 243 10.88 -18.34 -13.30
CA VAL A 243 9.59 -19.03 -13.06
C VAL A 243 9.37 -19.29 -11.56
N SER A 244 10.42 -19.67 -10.83
CA SER A 244 10.39 -19.85 -9.38
C SER A 244 10.08 -18.57 -8.60
N ILE A 245 10.61 -17.43 -9.06
CA ILE A 245 10.36 -16.09 -8.47
C ILE A 245 8.89 -15.73 -8.67
N VAL A 246 8.39 -15.87 -9.91
CA VAL A 246 6.99 -15.59 -10.26
C VAL A 246 6.04 -16.45 -9.43
N LEU A 247 6.36 -17.73 -9.21
CA LEU A 247 5.55 -18.63 -8.40
C LEU A 247 5.53 -18.23 -6.93
N ILE A 248 6.70 -17.99 -6.31
CA ILE A 248 6.77 -17.69 -4.87
C ILE A 248 6.19 -16.32 -4.56
N ALA A 249 6.59 -15.29 -5.30
CA ALA A 249 6.03 -13.95 -5.14
C ALA A 249 4.52 -13.95 -5.48
N GLY A 250 4.12 -14.70 -6.51
CA GLY A 250 2.71 -14.86 -6.90
C GLY A 250 1.86 -15.54 -5.84
N LEU A 251 2.37 -16.55 -5.13
CA LEU A 251 1.70 -17.15 -3.98
C LEU A 251 1.51 -16.13 -2.85
N GLY A 252 2.49 -15.27 -2.61
CA GLY A 252 2.35 -14.16 -1.65
C GLY A 252 1.30 -13.13 -2.07
N VAL A 253 1.28 -12.74 -3.34
CA VAL A 253 0.24 -11.86 -3.91
C VAL A 253 -1.14 -12.51 -3.72
N LEU A 254 -1.29 -13.78 -4.07
CA LEU A 254 -2.53 -14.53 -3.90
C LEU A 254 -2.96 -14.59 -2.43
N ALA A 255 -2.06 -14.94 -1.51
CA ALA A 255 -2.34 -14.94 -0.07
C ALA A 255 -2.79 -13.56 0.44
N THR A 256 -2.20 -12.48 -0.08
CA THR A 256 -2.60 -11.10 0.22
C THR A 256 -4.05 -10.84 -0.17
N PHE A 257 -4.47 -11.24 -1.37
CA PHE A 257 -5.85 -11.09 -1.84
C PHE A 257 -6.84 -12.03 -1.14
N VAL A 258 -6.45 -13.27 -0.86
CA VAL A 258 -7.26 -14.21 -0.07
C VAL A 258 -7.51 -13.64 1.33
N GLY A 259 -6.47 -13.16 2.00
CA GLY A 259 -6.59 -12.50 3.29
C GLY A 259 -7.46 -11.23 3.24
N SER A 260 -7.46 -10.52 2.11
CA SER A 260 -8.35 -9.37 1.86
C SER A 260 -9.82 -9.76 1.74
N LEU A 261 -10.12 -10.85 1.04
CA LEU A 261 -11.49 -11.36 0.86
C LEU A 261 -12.11 -11.87 2.16
N MET A 262 -11.29 -12.31 3.11
CA MET A 262 -11.73 -12.76 4.43
C MET A 262 -12.11 -11.61 5.38
N GLN A 263 -11.83 -10.36 5.00
CA GLN A 263 -12.00 -9.13 5.81
C GLN A 263 -13.10 -8.20 5.28
#